data_AF-A0A8T5LDY1-F1
#
_entry.id   AF-A0A8T5LDY1-F1
#
_cell.length_a   1.000
_cell.length_b   1.000
_cell.length_c   1.000
_cell.angle_alpha   90.00
_cell.angle_beta   90.00
_cell.angle_gamma   90.00
#
_symmetry.space_group_name_H-M   'P 1'
#
loop_
_entity.id
_entity.type
_entity.pdbx_description
1 polymer ?
#
loop_
_entity_poly.entity_id
_entity_poly.type
_entity_poly.pdbx_seq_one_letter_code
_entity_poly.pdbx_strand_id
1 'polypeptide(L)'
;MKWDKVTKVDELKNTIHNFNKQREWHKYHNPKNLSVSIAIEVAELMQHFQWLKEEDIENEIQQNQEKFTEIKEEIADVLIYCLCFANHLDIDITEAILNKIEKNSLKYPNSIG
;
A
#
# COMPACT_ATOMS: atom_id res chain seq x y z
N MET A 1 13.80 9.43 -8.44
CA MET A 1 13.48 8.14 -7.80
C MET A 1 14.79 7.54 -7.25
N LYS A 2 15.03 7.65 -5.93
CA LYS A 2 16.31 7.25 -5.30
C LYS A 2 16.19 6.03 -4.38
N TRP A 3 15.09 5.90 -3.65
CA TRP A 3 14.96 4.94 -2.55
C TRP A 3 14.46 3.56 -2.99
N ASP A 4 13.47 3.48 -3.88
CA ASP A 4 12.88 2.20 -4.32
C ASP A 4 13.88 1.23 -4.96
N LYS A 5 15.03 1.72 -5.45
CA LYS A 5 16.08 0.89 -6.05
C LYS A 5 17.01 0.22 -5.03
N VAL A 6 17.04 0.72 -3.80
CA VAL A 6 18.04 0.35 -2.79
C VAL A 6 17.43 -0.07 -1.47
N THR A 7 16.21 0.37 -1.16
CA THR A 7 15.51 0.05 0.07
C THR A 7 14.90 -1.34 -0.02
N LYS A 8 15.24 -2.21 0.93
CA LYS A 8 14.64 -3.54 1.04
C LYS A 8 13.28 -3.47 1.74
N VAL A 9 12.38 -4.38 1.40
CA VAL A 9 11.07 -4.49 2.08
C VAL A 9 11.24 -4.71 3.58
N ASP A 10 12.24 -5.51 3.99
CA ASP A 10 12.57 -5.72 5.40
C ASP A 10 12.97 -4.41 6.12
N GLU A 11 13.70 -3.53 5.46
CA GLU A 11 14.08 -2.22 6.02
C GLU A 11 12.85 -1.34 6.25
N LEU A 12 11.87 -1.37 5.34
CA LEU A 12 10.59 -0.68 5.53
C LEU A 12 9.78 -1.28 6.67
N LYS A 13 9.64 -2.61 6.70
CA LYS A 13 8.98 -3.35 7.80
C LYS A 13 9.56 -2.97 9.15
N ASN A 14 10.89 -2.93 9.26
CA ASN A 14 11.60 -2.57 10.49
C ASN A 14 11.44 -1.09 10.86
N THR A 15 11.51 -0.18 9.88
CA THR A 15 11.29 1.26 10.10
C THR A 15 9.90 1.51 10.69
N ILE A 16 8.87 0.92 10.09
CA ILE A 16 7.48 1.03 10.52
C ILE A 16 7.27 0.38 11.91
N HIS A 17 7.83 -0.81 12.12
CA HIS A 17 7.75 -1.48 13.42
C HIS A 17 8.32 -0.61 14.55
N ASN A 18 9.51 -0.04 14.33
CA ASN A 18 10.16 0.84 15.29
C ASN A 18 9.36 2.12 15.54
N PHE A 19 8.81 2.73 14.49
CA PHE A 19 7.95 3.91 14.59
C PHE A 19 6.71 3.66 15.46
N ASN A 20 6.05 2.52 15.26
CA ASN A 20 4.85 2.11 16.02
C ASN A 20 5.18 1.72 17.46
N LYS A 21 6.33 1.06 17.67
CA LYS A 21 6.80 0.67 19.01
C LYS A 21 7.05 1.89 19.88
N GLN A 22 7.72 2.92 19.35
CA GLN A 22 8.00 4.18 20.05
C GLN A 22 6.73 4.92 20.51
N ARG A 23 5.60 4.73 19.82
CA ARG A 23 4.31 5.35 20.14
C ARG A 23 3.39 4.44 20.95
N GLU A 24 3.86 3.25 21.31
CA GLU A 24 3.07 2.19 21.91
C GLU A 24 1.82 1.79 21.10
N TRP A 25 1.78 2.06 19.79
CA TRP A 25 0.60 1.79 18.96
C TRP A 25 0.38 0.30 18.71
N HIS A 26 1.44 -0.50 18.83
CA HIS A 26 1.39 -1.96 18.73
C HIS A 26 0.33 -2.61 19.64
N LYS A 27 -0.07 -1.98 20.77
CA LYS A 27 -1.13 -2.50 21.66
C LYS A 27 -2.52 -2.46 21.05
N TYR A 28 -2.74 -1.64 20.03
CA TYR A 28 -4.01 -1.54 19.29
C TYR A 28 -3.99 -2.38 18.01
N HIS A 29 -2.84 -2.92 17.65
CA HIS A 29 -2.66 -3.72 16.45
C HIS A 29 -3.13 -5.15 16.74
N ASN A 30 -4.27 -5.50 16.14
CA ASN A 30 -4.70 -6.88 15.94
C ASN A 30 -5.15 -7.01 14.47
N PRO A 31 -5.29 -8.24 13.93
CA PRO A 31 -5.58 -8.42 12.51
C PRO A 31 -6.88 -7.75 12.07
N LYS A 32 -7.91 -7.73 12.93
CA LYS A 32 -9.16 -7.04 12.64
C LYS A 32 -8.93 -5.53 12.48
N ASN A 33 -8.30 -4.89 13.45
CA ASN A 33 -8.08 -3.45 13.43
C ASN A 33 -7.21 -3.04 12.24
N LEU A 34 -6.14 -3.77 11.97
CA LEU A 34 -5.27 -3.49 10.83
C LEU A 34 -5.99 -3.67 9.49
N SER A 35 -6.84 -4.69 9.35
CA SER A 35 -7.68 -4.84 8.14
C SER A 35 -8.65 -3.68 7.94
N VAL A 36 -9.20 -3.14 9.04
CA VAL A 36 -10.09 -1.97 9.00
C VAL A 36 -9.31 -0.73 8.60
N SER A 37 -8.13 -0.49 9.16
CA SER A 37 -7.26 0.63 8.76
C SER A 37 -6.93 0.58 7.26
N ILE A 38 -6.52 -0.58 6.74
CA ILE A 38 -6.28 -0.74 5.29
C ILE A 38 -7.52 -0.33 4.47
N ALA A 39 -8.71 -0.76 4.87
CA ALA A 39 -9.94 -0.41 4.16
C ALA A 39 -10.27 1.09 4.22
N ILE A 40 -9.93 1.76 5.33
CA ILE A 40 -10.10 3.21 5.50
C ILE A 40 -9.17 3.96 4.56
N GLU A 41 -7.86 3.66 4.56
CA GLU A 41 -6.90 4.38 3.70
C GLU A 41 -7.17 4.12 2.20
N VAL A 42 -7.64 2.93 1.85
CA VAL A 42 -8.11 2.66 0.46
C VAL A 42 -9.32 3.52 0.12
N ALA A 43 -10.24 3.75 1.07
CA ALA A 43 -11.39 4.62 0.84
C ALA A 43 -10.96 6.09 0.70
N GLU A 44 -9.97 6.55 1.48
CA GLU A 44 -9.39 7.90 1.38
C GLU A 44 -8.71 8.09 0.01
N LEU A 45 -7.90 7.12 -0.43
CA LEU A 45 -7.36 7.09 -1.80
C LEU A 45 -8.46 7.20 -2.87
N MET A 46 -9.56 6.47 -2.70
CA MET A 46 -10.68 6.48 -3.65
C MET A 46 -11.40 7.84 -3.71
N GLN A 47 -11.42 8.63 -2.63
CA GLN A 47 -12.10 9.92 -2.60
C GLN A 47 -11.53 10.92 -3.61
N HIS A 48 -10.22 10.86 -3.91
CA HIS A 48 -9.61 11.73 -4.91
C HIS A 48 -10.16 11.54 -6.33
N PHE A 49 -10.77 10.38 -6.61
CA PHE A 49 -11.29 10.01 -7.93
C PHE A 49 -12.82 10.01 -8.00
N GLN A 50 -13.52 10.09 -6.85
CA GLN A 50 -14.97 9.85 -6.75
C GLN A 50 -15.83 10.67 -7.72
N TRP A 51 -15.44 11.91 -8.02
CA TRP A 51 -16.21 12.84 -8.83
C TRP A 51 -15.59 13.14 -10.20
N LEU A 52 -14.48 12.49 -10.54
CA LEU A 52 -13.81 12.69 -11.82
C LEU A 52 -14.40 11.78 -12.90
N LYS A 53 -14.44 12.28 -14.13
CA LYS A 53 -14.64 11.43 -15.30
C LYS A 53 -13.31 10.80 -15.69
N GLU A 54 -13.37 9.59 -16.21
CA GLU A 54 -12.20 8.81 -16.64
C GLU A 54 -11.26 9.60 -17.56
N GLU A 55 -11.82 10.34 -18.53
CA GLU A 55 -11.08 11.17 -19.49
C GLU A 55 -10.32 12.36 -18.87
N ASP A 56 -10.73 12.80 -17.67
CA ASP A 56 -10.17 13.96 -16.98
C ASP A 56 -9.12 13.59 -15.91
N ILE A 57 -9.07 12.31 -15.49
CA ILE A 57 -8.26 11.87 -14.33
C ILE A 57 -6.78 12.21 -14.51
N GLU A 58 -6.17 11.83 -15.64
CA GLU A 58 -4.74 12.05 -15.85
C GLU A 58 -4.38 13.53 -15.89
N ASN A 59 -5.21 14.36 -16.54
CA ASN A 59 -5.02 15.80 -16.62
C ASN A 59 -5.12 16.44 -15.24
N GLU A 60 -6.12 16.07 -14.45
CA GLU A 60 -6.31 16.58 -13.09
C GLU A 60 -5.11 16.24 -12.20
N ILE A 61 -4.61 14.99 -12.24
CA ILE A 61 -3.42 14.59 -11.46
C ILE A 61 -2.16 15.35 -11.90
N GLN A 62 -1.97 15.53 -13.20
CA GLN A 62 -0.77 16.19 -13.72
C GLN A 62 -0.74 17.69 -13.42
N GLN A 63 -1.89 18.36 -13.48
CA GLN A 63 -2.01 19.80 -13.32
C GLN A 63 -2.16 20.23 -11.86
N ASN A 64 -2.66 19.35 -10.99
CA ASN A 64 -2.90 19.62 -9.57
C ASN A 64 -1.86 18.95 -8.67
N GLN A 65 -0.78 19.67 -8.36
CA GLN A 65 0.33 19.16 -7.54
C GLN A 65 -0.05 18.83 -6.09
N GLU A 66 -1.02 19.55 -5.53
CA GLU A 66 -1.54 19.29 -4.19
C GLU A 66 -2.25 17.94 -4.16
N LYS A 67 -3.19 17.74 -5.09
CA LYS A 67 -3.90 16.46 -5.24
C LYS A 67 -2.97 15.28 -5.51
N PHE A 68 -1.96 15.46 -6.36
CA PHE A 68 -0.94 14.42 -6.57
C PHE A 68 -0.15 14.12 -5.29
N THR A 69 0.05 15.12 -4.43
CA THR A 69 0.69 14.92 -3.13
C THR A 69 -0.16 14.11 -2.19
N GLU A 70 -1.44 14.45 -2.05
CA GLU A 70 -2.42 13.69 -1.25
C GLU A 70 -2.51 12.24 -1.72
N ILE A 71 -2.65 11.99 -3.03
CA ILE A 71 -2.69 10.62 -3.59
C ILE A 71 -1.45 9.79 -3.21
N LYS A 72 -0.26 10.41 -3.17
CA LYS A 72 0.97 9.71 -2.74
C LYS A 72 0.94 9.37 -1.25
N GLU A 73 0.39 10.25 -0.42
CA GLU A 73 0.24 10.03 1.02
C GLU A 73 -0.73 8.86 1.27
N GLU A 74 -1.89 8.86 0.63
CA GLU A 74 -2.88 7.78 0.78
C GLU A 74 -2.35 6.41 0.32
N ILE A 75 -1.63 6.35 -0.81
CA ILE A 75 -0.99 5.11 -1.25
C ILE A 75 0.08 4.67 -0.25
N ALA A 76 0.82 5.60 0.35
CA ALA A 76 1.81 5.28 1.36
C ALA A 76 1.15 4.71 2.62
N ASP A 77 0.03 5.28 3.07
CA ASP A 77 -0.69 4.81 4.25
C ASP A 77 -1.28 3.41 4.05
N VAL A 78 -1.86 3.12 2.88
CA VAL A 78 -2.28 1.76 2.50
C VAL A 78 -1.13 0.77 2.63
N LEU A 79 0.05 1.11 2.10
CA LEU A 79 1.22 0.24 2.15
C LEU A 79 1.77 0.09 3.57
N ILE A 80 1.78 1.17 4.36
CA ILE A 80 2.23 1.15 5.76
C ILE A 80 1.37 0.19 6.57
N TYR A 81 0.04 0.24 6.45
CA TYR A 81 -0.83 -0.69 7.19
C TYR A 81 -0.72 -2.12 6.67
N CYS A 82 -0.53 -2.35 5.36
CA CYS A 82 -0.21 -3.68 4.83
C CYS A 82 1.05 -4.26 5.46
N LEU A 83 2.12 -3.45 5.59
CA LEU A 83 3.37 -3.87 6.21
C LEU A 83 3.23 -4.04 7.74
N CYS A 84 2.40 -3.23 8.40
CA CYS A 84 2.03 -3.44 9.81
C CYS A 84 1.33 -4.78 10.01
N PHE A 85 0.42 -5.13 9.10
CA PHE A 85 -0.29 -6.42 9.10
C PHE A 85 0.68 -7.57 8.93
N ALA A 86 1.59 -7.47 7.95
CA ALA A 86 2.62 -8.47 7.73
C ALA A 86 3.56 -8.64 8.94
N ASN A 87 3.97 -7.53 9.57
CA ASN A 87 4.75 -7.57 10.81
C ASN A 87 4.00 -8.24 11.97
N HIS A 88 2.69 -7.98 12.10
CA HIS A 88 1.88 -8.50 13.20
C HIS A 88 1.69 -10.02 13.12
N LEU A 89 1.61 -10.58 11.91
CA LEU A 89 1.42 -12.01 11.67
C LEU A 89 2.69 -12.75 11.25
N ASP A 90 3.85 -12.10 11.31
CA ASP A 90 5.14 -12.64 10.87
C ASP A 90 5.11 -13.18 9.42
N ILE A 91 4.47 -12.42 8.52
CA ILE A 91 4.34 -12.77 7.10
C ILE A 91 5.57 -12.23 6.35
N ASP A 92 6.25 -13.11 5.60
CA ASP A 92 7.12 -12.69 4.51
C ASP A 92 6.26 -12.20 3.34
N ILE A 93 6.04 -10.88 3.31
CA ILE A 93 5.21 -10.25 2.29
C ILE A 93 5.83 -10.35 0.89
N THR A 94 7.17 -10.43 0.80
CA THR A 94 7.87 -10.55 -0.48
C THR A 94 7.57 -11.92 -1.08
N GLU A 95 7.76 -12.98 -0.30
CA GLU A 95 7.41 -14.34 -0.70
C GLU A 95 5.91 -14.44 -1.07
N ALA A 96 5.03 -13.90 -0.23
CA ALA A 96 3.58 -13.94 -0.46
C ALA A 96 3.18 -13.26 -1.80
N ILE A 97 3.79 -12.13 -2.13
CA ILE A 97 3.58 -11.42 -3.40
C ILE A 97 4.09 -12.27 -4.57
N LEU A 98 5.32 -12.80 -4.50
CA LEU A 98 5.91 -13.59 -5.58
C LEU A 98 5.07 -14.85 -5.87
N ASN A 99 4.67 -15.59 -4.84
CA ASN A 99 3.79 -16.75 -4.96
C ASN A 99 2.43 -16.37 -5.55
N LYS A 100 1.89 -15.21 -5.17
CA LYS A 100 0.62 -14.72 -5.71
C LYS A 100 0.71 -14.34 -7.19
N ILE A 101 1.83 -13.73 -7.61
CA ILE A 101 2.09 -13.40 -9.01
C ILE A 101 2.15 -14.68 -9.85
N GLU A 102 2.93 -15.67 -9.42
CA GLU A 102 3.02 -16.97 -10.12
C GLU A 102 1.64 -17.62 -10.27
N LYS A 103 0.86 -17.68 -9.18
CA LYS A 103 -0.51 -18.19 -9.20
C LYS A 103 -1.41 -17.41 -10.16
N ASN A 104 -1.28 -16.08 -10.21
CA ASN A 104 -2.06 -15.24 -11.11
C ASN A 104 -1.67 -15.46 -12.58
N SER A 105 -0.38 -15.64 -12.89
CA SER A 105 0.10 -15.95 -14.24
C SER A 105 -0.44 -17.28 -14.76
N LEU A 106 -0.67 -18.26 -13.89
CA LEU A 106 -1.32 -19.52 -14.27
C LEU A 106 -2.83 -19.34 -14.52
N LYS A 107 -3.48 -18.47 -13.74
CA LYS A 107 -4.93 -18.20 -13.87
C LYS A 107 -5.26 -17.31 -15.08
N TYR A 108 -4.38 -16.37 -15.40
CA TYR A 108 -4.49 -15.44 -16.52
C TYR A 108 -3.22 -15.57 -17.36
N PRO A 109 -3.09 -16.66 -18.14
CA PRO A 109 -1.94 -16.83 -19.02
C PRO A 109 -1.89 -15.69 -20.03
N ASN A 110 -0.68 -15.28 -20.42
CA ASN A 110 -0.50 -14.34 -21.52
C ASN A 110 -1.18 -14.92 -22.75
N SER A 111 -2.38 -14.43 -23.07
CA SER A 111 -3.04 -14.69 -24.34
C SER A 111 -2.30 -13.90 -25.40
N ILE A 112 -1.14 -14.42 -25.84
CA ILE A 112 -0.67 -14.17 -27.19
C ILE A 112 -1.46 -15.13 -28.07
N GLY A 113 -2.57 -14.61 -28.60
CA GLY A 113 -3.42 -15.23 -29.61
C GLY A 113 -4.00 -14.13 -30.48
#